data_AF-A0A2A4KBM6-F1
#
_entry.id   AF-A0A2A4KBM6-F1
#
_cell.length_a   1.000
_cell.length_b   1.000
_cell.length_c   1.000
_cell.angle_alpha   90.00
_cell.angle_beta   90.00
_cell.angle_gamma   90.00
#
_symmetry.space_group_name_H-M   'P 1'
#
loop_
_entity.id
_entity.type
_entity.pdbx_description
1 polymer ?
#
loop_
_entity_poly.entity_id
_entity_poly.type
_entity_poly.pdbx_seq_one_letter_code
_entity_poly.pdbx_strand_id
1 'polypeptide(L)'
;MNLVTDLAAIRNPMPTPESVTPADLYPDICAAIEDHRTTDAHHLEAASDGLDTDPLYLALEEARARKAAADAEIRRLLAYGREFHGTRPYRLESLAEASGMTPSGIRTAYGEEELRQVAHEIHREPNGKNATPRPNSRQHD
;
A
#
# COMPACT_ATOMS: atom_id res chain seq x y z
N MET A 1 29.28 1.01 12.54
CA MET A 1 27.99 0.67 11.91
C MET A 1 26.93 1.40 12.72
N ASN A 2 26.17 2.31 12.11
CA ASN A 2 25.22 3.18 12.78
C ASN A 2 23.80 2.60 12.57
N LEU A 3 23.11 2.25 13.66
CA LEU A 3 21.77 1.66 13.65
C LEU A 3 20.81 2.40 12.71
N VAL A 4 20.79 3.72 12.78
CA VAL A 4 19.87 4.54 11.97
C VAL A 4 20.21 4.43 10.48
N THR A 5 21.50 4.41 10.13
CA THR A 5 21.95 4.19 8.74
C THR A 5 21.58 2.79 8.24
N ASP A 6 21.70 1.76 9.08
CA ASP A 6 21.33 0.40 8.72
C ASP A 6 19.81 0.28 8.47
N LEU A 7 18.99 0.90 9.33
CA LEU A 7 17.54 0.95 9.17
C LEU A 7 17.13 1.68 7.90
N ALA A 8 17.75 2.82 7.59
CA ALA A 8 17.51 3.56 6.35
C ALA A 8 17.86 2.72 5.11
N ALA A 9 18.93 1.92 5.18
CA ALA A 9 19.32 1.02 4.10
C ALA A 9 18.33 -0.12 3.87
N ILE A 10 17.72 -0.66 4.94
CA ILE A 10 16.67 -1.69 4.87
C ILE A 10 15.37 -1.10 4.28
N ARG A 11 15.00 0.10 4.72
CA ARG A 11 13.77 0.78 4.25
C ARG A 11 13.86 1.23 2.80
N ASN A 12 15.07 1.54 2.33
CA ASN A 12 15.36 1.99 0.98
C ASN A 12 16.41 1.05 0.35
N PRO A 13 16.04 -0.18 -0.04
CA PRO A 13 16.98 -1.16 -0.57
C PRO A 13 17.58 -0.69 -1.89
N MET A 14 18.85 -0.99 -2.11
CA MET A 14 19.53 -0.65 -3.35
C MET A 14 19.02 -1.57 -4.47
N PRO A 15 18.74 -1.03 -5.68
CA PRO A 15 18.19 -1.82 -6.75
C PRO A 15 19.29 -2.73 -7.31
N THR A 16 18.88 -3.81 -7.96
CA THR A 16 19.80 -4.55 -8.83
C THR A 16 19.71 -4.00 -10.25
N PRO A 17 20.76 -4.11 -11.08
CA PRO A 17 20.72 -3.64 -12.47
C PRO A 17 19.51 -4.17 -13.26
N GLU A 18 19.07 -5.39 -12.98
CA GLU A 18 17.95 -6.05 -13.64
C GLU A 18 16.58 -5.50 -13.21
N SER A 19 16.51 -4.85 -12.04
CA SER A 19 15.28 -4.26 -11.51
C SER A 19 14.98 -2.85 -12.06
N VAL A 20 15.91 -2.25 -12.80
CA VAL A 20 15.77 -0.91 -13.38
C VAL A 20 15.58 -1.02 -14.89
N THR A 21 14.49 -0.44 -15.39
CA THR A 21 14.18 -0.36 -16.82
C THR A 21 13.67 1.04 -17.14
N PRO A 22 14.29 1.77 -18.10
CA PRO A 22 15.48 1.42 -18.89
C PRO A 22 16.78 1.25 -18.07
N ALA A 23 17.71 0.39 -18.52
CA ALA A 23 18.91 0.00 -17.77
C ALA A 23 19.96 1.12 -17.61
N ASP A 24 19.98 2.08 -18.53
CA ASP A 24 20.84 3.26 -18.50
C ASP A 24 20.49 4.23 -17.35
N LEU A 25 19.28 4.14 -16.80
CA LEU A 25 18.89 4.90 -15.60
C LEU A 25 19.45 4.32 -14.30
N TYR A 26 20.08 3.14 -14.32
CA TYR A 26 20.55 2.47 -13.09
C TYR A 26 21.46 3.35 -12.21
N PRO A 27 22.48 4.07 -12.73
CA PRO A 27 23.31 4.95 -11.90
C PRO A 27 22.50 6.08 -11.24
N ASP A 28 21.56 6.68 -11.97
CA ASP A 28 20.73 7.78 -11.48
C ASP A 28 19.77 7.30 -10.38
N ILE A 29 19.18 6.11 -10.54
CA ILE A 29 18.32 5.51 -9.53
C ILE A 29 19.13 5.15 -8.27
N CYS A 30 20.34 4.60 -8.41
CA CYS A 30 21.22 4.33 -7.26
C CYS A 30 21.53 5.61 -6.48
N ALA A 31 21.92 6.69 -7.17
CA ALA A 31 22.18 7.98 -6.54
C ALA A 31 20.95 8.54 -5.81
N ALA A 32 19.77 8.47 -6.43
CA ALA A 32 18.52 8.90 -5.81
C ALA A 32 18.18 8.09 -4.54
N ILE A 33 18.46 6.79 -4.52
CA ILE A 33 18.22 5.96 -3.33
C ILE A 33 19.26 6.24 -2.24
N GLU A 34 20.50 6.56 -2.58
CA GLU A 34 21.49 7.04 -1.60
C GLU A 34 21.05 8.37 -0.93
N ASP A 35 20.51 9.31 -1.72
CA ASP A 35 19.94 10.55 -1.20
C ASP A 35 18.74 10.29 -0.28
N HIS A 36 17.85 9.37 -0.69
CA HIS A 36 16.72 8.94 0.15
C HIS A 36 17.18 8.27 1.44
N ARG A 37 18.22 7.43 1.42
CA ARG A 37 18.79 6.81 2.64
C ARG A 37 19.33 7.86 3.60
N THR A 38 20.03 8.85 3.09
CA THR A 38 20.59 9.93 3.91
C THR A 38 19.48 10.75 4.55
N THR A 39 18.47 11.12 3.76
CA THR A 39 17.30 11.87 4.23
C THR A 39 16.52 11.08 5.28
N ASP A 40 16.27 9.79 5.01
CA ASP A 40 15.53 8.91 5.91
C ASP A 40 16.27 8.69 7.24
N ALA A 41 17.59 8.51 7.19
CA ALA A 41 18.40 8.42 8.40
C ALA A 41 18.29 9.68 9.26
N HIS A 42 18.41 10.88 8.66
CA HIS A 42 18.25 12.14 9.40
C HIS A 42 16.85 12.30 10.01
N HIS A 43 15.80 11.93 9.26
CA HIS A 43 14.43 12.00 9.77
C HIS A 43 14.21 11.02 10.93
N LEU A 44 14.73 9.81 10.82
CA LEU A 44 14.58 8.78 11.85
C LEU A 44 15.36 9.14 13.11
N GLU A 45 16.56 9.69 12.99
CA GLU A 45 17.35 10.21 14.11
C GLU A 45 16.63 11.36 14.81
N ALA A 46 16.15 12.36 14.06
CA ALA A 46 15.40 13.47 14.63
C ALA A 46 14.09 13.03 15.31
N ALA A 47 13.38 12.05 14.75
CA ALA A 47 12.17 11.49 15.36
C ALA A 47 12.48 10.70 16.63
N SER A 48 13.55 9.90 16.61
CA SER A 48 14.05 9.16 17.77
C SER A 48 14.38 10.10 18.93
N ASP A 49 15.15 11.15 18.65
CA ASP A 49 15.54 12.15 19.65
C ASP A 49 14.34 12.96 20.16
N GLY A 50 13.44 13.36 19.25
CA GLY A 50 12.27 14.18 19.59
C GLY A 50 11.19 13.43 20.37
N LEU A 51 11.08 12.11 20.20
CA LEU A 51 10.10 11.26 20.86
C LEU A 51 10.69 10.41 21.99
N ASP A 52 12.00 10.50 22.24
CA ASP A 52 12.73 9.63 23.18
C ASP A 52 12.38 8.15 22.98
N THR A 53 12.34 7.71 21.72
CA THR A 53 11.86 6.39 21.30
C THR A 53 12.90 5.71 20.41
N ASP A 54 13.14 4.41 20.62
CA ASP A 54 14.09 3.64 19.82
C ASP A 54 13.76 3.71 18.31
N PRO A 55 14.74 4.04 17.44
CA PRO A 55 14.52 4.21 16.01
C PRO A 55 14.04 2.93 15.31
N LEU A 56 14.34 1.74 15.84
CA LEU A 56 13.81 0.48 15.32
C LEU A 56 12.29 0.40 15.51
N TYR A 57 11.76 0.83 16.65
CA TYR A 57 10.33 0.82 16.89
C TYR A 57 9.60 1.81 15.99
N LEU A 58 10.16 3.03 15.83
CA LEU A 58 9.63 4.01 14.89
C LEU A 58 9.60 3.47 13.45
N ALA A 59 10.69 2.84 13.00
CA ALA A 59 10.76 2.23 11.68
C ALA A 59 9.73 1.10 11.47
N LEU A 60 9.47 0.29 12.50
CA LEU A 60 8.47 -0.78 12.46
C LEU A 60 7.03 -0.23 12.43
N GLU A 61 6.75 0.81 13.21
CA GLU A 61 5.45 1.49 13.21
C GLU A 61 5.14 2.08 11.84
N GLU A 62 6.11 2.74 11.22
CA GLU A 62 5.94 3.27 9.88
C GLU A 62 5.78 2.17 8.82
N ALA A 63 6.56 1.09 8.92
CA ALA A 63 6.39 -0.07 8.03
C ALA A 63 4.99 -0.69 8.16
N ARG A 64 4.47 -0.80 9.39
CA ARG A 64 3.11 -1.25 9.65
C ARG A 64 2.07 -0.29 9.07
N ALA A 65 2.27 1.02 9.20
CA ALA A 65 1.38 2.03 8.63
C ALA A 65 1.36 1.94 7.09
N ARG A 66 2.53 1.83 6.44
CA ARG A 66 2.64 1.63 4.98
C ARG A 66 1.92 0.37 4.52
N LYS A 67 2.08 -0.76 5.25
CA LYS A 67 1.33 -1.99 4.97
C LYS A 67 -0.18 -1.77 5.08
N ALA A 68 -0.65 -1.15 6.15
CA ALA A 68 -2.08 -0.89 6.35
C ALA A 68 -2.67 0.04 5.27
N ALA A 69 -1.90 1.05 4.83
CA ALA A 69 -2.28 1.94 3.75
C ALA A 69 -2.39 1.18 2.41
N ALA A 70 -1.41 0.35 2.07
CA ALA A 70 -1.45 -0.51 0.89
C ALA A 70 -2.65 -1.49 0.94
N ASP A 71 -2.89 -2.13 2.08
CA ASP A 71 -4.05 -3.01 2.28
C ASP A 71 -5.38 -2.25 2.12
N ALA A 72 -5.44 -0.97 2.48
CA ALA A 72 -6.63 -0.13 2.27
C ALA A 72 -6.80 0.28 0.79
N GLU A 73 -5.71 0.63 0.12
CA GLU A 73 -5.70 0.95 -1.31
C GLU A 73 -6.15 -0.23 -2.16
N ILE A 74 -5.62 -1.43 -1.90
CA ILE A 74 -6.03 -2.67 -2.59
C ILE A 74 -7.54 -2.86 -2.46
N ARG A 75 -8.12 -2.67 -1.27
CA ARG A 75 -9.57 -2.81 -1.06
C ARG A 75 -10.38 -1.78 -1.86
N ARG A 76 -9.94 -0.51 -1.93
CA ARG A 76 -10.58 0.51 -2.76
C ARG A 76 -10.50 0.16 -4.25
N LEU A 77 -9.36 -0.32 -4.74
CA LEU A 77 -9.20 -0.74 -6.13
C LEU A 77 -10.09 -1.94 -6.48
N LEU A 78 -10.22 -2.91 -5.56
CA LEU A 78 -11.14 -4.04 -5.72
C LEU A 78 -12.60 -3.56 -5.78
N ALA A 79 -13.00 -2.66 -4.88
CA ALA A 79 -14.32 -2.04 -4.86
C ALA A 79 -14.61 -1.31 -6.20
N TYR A 80 -13.65 -0.51 -6.68
CA TYR A 80 -13.74 0.16 -7.99
C TYR A 80 -13.96 -0.84 -9.13
N GLY A 81 -13.11 -1.87 -9.24
CA GLY A 81 -13.19 -2.85 -10.32
C GLY A 81 -14.49 -3.66 -10.32
N ARG A 82 -15.13 -3.83 -9.17
CA ARG A 82 -16.36 -4.60 -9.02
C ARG A 82 -17.64 -3.78 -9.14
N GLU A 83 -17.62 -2.54 -8.65
CA GLU A 83 -18.84 -1.75 -8.49
C GLU A 83 -18.88 -0.52 -9.39
N PHE A 84 -17.74 -0.01 -9.89
CA PHE A 84 -17.69 1.23 -10.65
C PHE A 84 -17.25 1.05 -12.11
N HIS A 85 -16.80 -0.15 -12.49
CA HIS A 85 -16.33 -0.43 -13.85
C HIS A 85 -17.43 -0.96 -14.79
N GLY A 86 -17.73 -0.18 -15.83
CA GLY A 86 -18.45 -0.62 -17.04
C GLY A 86 -19.81 -1.31 -16.82
N THR A 87 -20.31 -1.99 -17.86
CA THR A 87 -21.55 -2.81 -17.76
C THR A 87 -21.28 -4.18 -17.13
N ARG A 88 -20.02 -4.62 -17.13
CA ARG A 88 -19.59 -5.89 -16.54
C ARG A 88 -18.41 -5.64 -15.59
N PRO A 89 -18.51 -6.08 -14.33
CA PRO A 89 -17.42 -5.94 -13.37
C PRO A 89 -16.22 -6.82 -13.76
N TYR A 90 -15.03 -6.46 -13.28
CA TYR A 90 -13.86 -7.33 -13.43
C TYR A 90 -14.12 -8.71 -12.79
N ARG A 91 -13.57 -9.74 -13.44
CA ARG A 91 -13.67 -11.13 -12.98
C ARG A 91 -12.90 -11.30 -11.67
N LEU A 92 -13.45 -12.10 -10.75
CA LEU A 92 -12.83 -12.32 -9.43
C LEU A 92 -11.48 -13.03 -9.56
N GLU A 93 -11.33 -13.91 -10.56
CA GLU A 93 -10.10 -14.66 -10.81
C GLU A 93 -8.96 -13.71 -11.20
N SER A 94 -9.22 -12.76 -12.11
CA SER A 94 -8.23 -11.77 -12.52
C SER A 94 -7.86 -10.81 -11.39
N LEU A 95 -8.85 -10.41 -10.59
CA LEU A 95 -8.59 -9.58 -9.41
C LEU A 95 -7.80 -10.34 -8.34
N ALA A 96 -8.06 -11.64 -8.16
CA ALA A 96 -7.35 -12.50 -7.22
C ALA A 96 -5.87 -12.63 -7.60
N GLU A 97 -5.62 -12.92 -8.88
CA GLU A 97 -4.26 -12.98 -9.42
C GLU A 97 -3.49 -11.67 -9.23
N ALA A 98 -4.10 -10.53 -9.57
CA ALA A 98 -3.45 -9.23 -9.48
C ALA A 98 -3.23 -8.74 -8.04
N SER A 99 -4.12 -9.08 -7.10
CA SER A 99 -4.05 -8.62 -5.70
C SER A 99 -3.34 -9.60 -4.77
N GLY A 100 -3.05 -10.82 -5.23
CA GLY A 100 -2.58 -11.91 -4.37
C GLY A 100 -3.64 -12.44 -3.40
N MET A 101 -4.91 -12.01 -3.53
CA MET A 101 -6.02 -12.50 -2.70
C MET A 101 -6.69 -13.71 -3.33
N THR A 102 -7.49 -14.45 -2.55
CA THR A 102 -8.37 -15.48 -3.10
C THR A 102 -9.68 -14.86 -3.63
N PRO A 103 -10.37 -15.48 -4.61
CA PRO A 103 -11.68 -15.01 -5.07
C PRO A 103 -12.71 -14.88 -3.95
N SER A 104 -12.65 -15.77 -2.95
CA SER A 104 -13.49 -15.69 -1.75
C SER A 104 -13.11 -14.48 -0.90
N GLY A 105 -11.81 -14.27 -0.66
CA GLY A 105 -11.29 -13.13 0.11
C GLY A 105 -11.67 -11.78 -0.50
N ILE A 106 -11.69 -11.65 -1.82
CA ILE A 106 -12.10 -10.41 -2.50
C ILE A 106 -13.55 -10.03 -2.16
N ARG A 107 -14.46 -11.00 -2.11
CA ARG A 107 -15.89 -10.73 -1.85
C ARG A 107 -16.14 -10.15 -0.46
N THR A 108 -15.20 -10.35 0.47
CA THR A 108 -15.26 -9.84 1.84
C THR A 108 -14.22 -8.76 2.11
N ALA A 109 -13.41 -8.41 1.10
CA ALA A 109 -12.31 -7.46 1.27
C ALA A 109 -12.82 -6.03 1.43
N TYR A 110 -13.89 -5.66 0.76
CA TYR A 110 -14.43 -4.29 0.77
C TYR A 110 -15.91 -4.28 1.14
N GLY A 111 -16.36 -3.17 1.73
CA GLY A 111 -17.74 -2.93 2.12
C GLY A 111 -18.18 -1.50 1.84
N GLU A 112 -19.21 -1.04 2.54
CA GLU A 112 -19.81 0.29 2.33
C GLU A 112 -18.83 1.44 2.51
N GLU A 113 -17.84 1.30 3.40
CA GLU A 113 -16.83 2.33 3.62
C GLU A 113 -15.97 2.53 2.37
N GLU A 114 -15.43 1.46 1.80
CA GLU A 114 -14.66 1.56 0.56
C GLU A 114 -15.50 2.04 -0.62
N LEU A 115 -16.78 1.64 -0.71
CA LEU A 115 -17.69 2.15 -1.73
C LEU A 115 -17.91 3.66 -1.60
N ARG A 116 -18.12 4.17 -0.37
CA ARG A 116 -18.25 5.61 -0.12
C ARG A 116 -16.97 6.36 -0.45
N GLN A 117 -15.81 5.84 -0.06
CA GLN A 117 -14.52 6.44 -0.36
C GLN A 117 -14.28 6.53 -1.86
N VAL A 118 -14.46 5.43 -2.60
CA VAL A 118 -14.30 5.43 -4.06
C VAL A 118 -15.29 6.39 -4.70
N ALA A 119 -16.58 6.34 -4.34
CA ALA A 119 -17.59 7.23 -4.90
C ALA A 119 -17.26 8.72 -4.69
N HIS A 120 -16.72 9.06 -3.51
CA HIS A 120 -16.24 10.40 -3.21
C HIS A 120 -15.02 10.78 -4.06
N GLU A 121 -14.01 9.92 -4.13
CA GLU A 121 -12.75 10.16 -4.85
C GLU A 121 -12.95 10.32 -6.37
N ILE A 122 -13.84 9.53 -6.98
CA ILE A 122 -14.08 9.57 -8.43
C ILE A 122 -15.33 10.36 -8.84
N HIS A 123 -16.03 10.98 -7.88
CA HIS A 123 -17.26 11.75 -8.08
C HIS A 123 -18.34 11.02 -8.88
N ARG A 124 -18.58 9.74 -8.57
CA ARG A 124 -19.54 8.88 -9.28
C ARG A 124 -20.14 7.83 -8.36
N GLU A 125 -21.41 7.50 -8.58
CA GLU A 125 -22.11 6.44 -7.85
C GLU A 125 -21.75 5.02 -8.35
N PRO A 126 -21.85 3.99 -7.50
CA PRO A 126 -21.73 2.59 -7.91
C PRO A 126 -22.73 2.24 -9.01
N ASN A 127 -22.35 1.32 -9.90
CA ASN A 127 -23.25 0.73 -10.88
C ASN A 127 -24.29 -0.13 -10.13
N GLY A 128 -25.51 0.40 -9.99
CA GLY A 128 -26.60 -0.10 -9.14
C GLY A 128 -27.16 -1.51 -9.40
N LYS A 129 -26.41 -2.42 -10.03
CA LYS A 129 -26.78 -3.83 -10.22
C LYS A 129 -25.94 -4.81 -9.38
N ASN A 130 -24.79 -4.39 -8.87
CA ASN A 130 -23.90 -5.24 -8.06
C ASN A 130 -23.73 -4.77 -6.61
N ALA A 131 -24.23 -3.58 -6.27
CA ALA A 131 -24.25 -3.00 -4.93
C ALA A 131 -25.19 -3.77 -4.00
N THR A 132 -24.88 -5.04 -3.73
CA THR A 132 -25.49 -5.78 -2.62
C THR A 132 -24.65 -5.45 -1.40
N PRO A 133 -25.15 -4.67 -0.43
CA PRO A 133 -24.43 -4.43 0.81
C PRO A 133 -24.30 -5.77 1.53
N ARG A 134 -23.07 -6.22 1.82
CA ARG A 134 -22.86 -7.33 2.74
C ARG A 134 -22.55 -6.73 4.12
N PRO A 135 -23.30 -7.10 5.17
CA PRO A 135 -23.02 -6.62 6.51
C PRO A 135 -21.62 -7.10 6.93
N ASN A 136 -20.86 -6.16 7.48
CA ASN A 136 -19.48 -6.31 7.89
C ASN A 136 -19.41 -7.20 9.13
N SER A 137 -19.27 -8.52 8.99
CA SER A 137 -19.02 -9.42 10.13
C SER A 137 -17.55 -9.34 10.54
N ARG A 138 -17.21 -8.27 11.25
CA ARG A 138 -16.05 -8.27 12.17
C ARG A 138 -16.57 -8.37 13.60
N GLN A 139 -16.71 -9.61 14.07
CA GLN A 139 -16.55 -9.95 15.48
C GLN A 139 -15.45 -11.00 15.55
N HIS A 140 -14.31 -10.60 16.09
CA HIS A 140 -13.37 -11.53 16.70
C HIS A 140 -13.11 -10.96 18.10
N ASP A 141 -13.38 -11.81 19.08
CA ASP A 141 -13.10 -11.65 20.51
C ASP A 141 -11.64 -11.27 20.78
#